data_AF-A0A947XM94-F1
#
_entry.id   AF-A0A947XM94-F1
#
_cell.length_a   1.000
_cell.length_b   1.000
_cell.length_c   1.000
_cell.angle_alpha   90.00
_cell.angle_beta   90.00
_cell.angle_gamma   90.00
#
_symmetry.space_group_name_H-M   'P 1'
#
loop_
_entity.id
_entity.type
_entity.pdbx_description
1 polymer ?
#
loop_
_entity_poly.entity_id
_entity_poly.type
_entity_poly.pdbx_seq_one_letter_code
_entity_poly.pdbx_strand_id
1 'polypeptide(L)'
;MFPAWNEKKSRRFITAAGLFPLLPYVFGFPRAFNTSIMVTGLALFSVGSLRAIITKKNWLKSGLEMLAVGAIAATAAFVTGYLINRTLI
;
A
#
# COMPACT_ATOMS: atom_id res chain seq x y z
N MET A 1 3.96 29.43 14.47
CA MET A 1 2.77 29.50 13.60
C MET A 1 2.95 28.46 12.50
N PHE A 2 2.26 27.31 12.60
CA PHE A 2 2.35 26.24 11.61
C PHE A 2 1.61 26.67 10.33
N PRO A 3 2.20 26.49 9.13
CA PRO A 3 1.59 26.98 7.89
C PRO A 3 0.26 26.27 7.62
N ALA A 4 -0.80 27.06 7.39
CA ALA A 4 -2.12 26.56 7.03
C ALA A 4 -2.02 25.84 5.69
N TRP A 5 -2.07 24.52 5.76
CA TRP A 5 -1.94 23.65 4.63
C TRP A 5 -3.25 23.73 3.80
N ASN A 6 -3.14 24.10 2.52
CA ASN A 6 -4.25 24.56 1.69
C ASN A 6 -4.89 23.45 0.86
N GLU A 7 -6.21 23.26 0.99
CA GLU A 7 -7.04 22.16 0.47
C GLU A 7 -6.70 21.70 -0.97
N LYS A 8 -6.48 22.66 -1.87
CA LYS A 8 -6.16 22.41 -3.29
C LYS A 8 -4.80 21.72 -3.48
N LYS A 9 -3.86 21.95 -2.57
CA LYS A 9 -2.53 21.35 -2.59
C LYS A 9 -2.57 19.84 -2.19
N SER A 10 -3.55 19.36 -1.40
CA SER A 10 -3.59 17.98 -0.79
C SER A 10 -4.18 17.08 -1.80
N ARG A 11 -5.24 17.57 -2.42
CA ARG A 11 -5.89 16.90 -3.53
C ARG A 11 -4.84 16.52 -4.59
N ARG A 12 -3.95 17.45 -4.94
CA ARG A 12 -2.84 17.18 -5.89
C ARG A 12 -1.84 16.15 -5.37
N PHE A 13 -1.46 16.21 -4.09
CA PHE A 13 -0.55 15.22 -3.50
C PHE A 13 -1.15 13.82 -3.41
N ILE A 14 -2.43 13.69 -3.04
CA ILE A 14 -3.13 12.39 -2.93
C ILE A 14 -3.27 11.74 -4.32
N THR A 15 -3.61 12.52 -5.34
CA THR A 15 -3.68 12.02 -6.71
C THR A 15 -2.31 11.53 -7.20
N ALA A 16 -1.24 12.29 -6.98
CA ALA A 16 0.10 11.91 -7.39
C ALA A 16 0.62 10.66 -6.62
N ALA A 17 0.30 10.55 -5.33
CA ALA A 17 0.67 9.37 -4.52
C ALA A 17 -0.09 8.11 -4.96
N GLY A 18 -1.37 8.24 -5.35
CA GLY A 18 -2.19 7.13 -5.84
C GLY A 18 -1.80 6.60 -7.22
N LEU A 19 -1.03 7.36 -8.00
CA LEU A 19 -0.49 6.95 -9.31
C LEU A 19 0.64 5.92 -9.20
N PHE A 20 1.36 5.90 -8.07
CA PHE A 20 2.52 5.03 -7.85
C PHE A 20 2.21 3.52 -7.95
N PRO A 21 1.14 2.97 -7.33
CA PRO A 21 0.78 1.56 -7.44
C PRO A 21 0.16 1.16 -8.80
N LEU A 22 -0.20 2.12 -9.65
CA LEU A 22 -0.80 1.86 -10.97
C LEU A 22 0.25 1.68 -12.07
N LEU A 23 1.47 2.17 -11.86
CA LEU A 23 2.59 2.04 -12.81
C LEU A 23 2.86 0.60 -13.28
N PRO A 24 2.86 -0.45 -12.43
CA PRO A 24 3.14 -1.82 -12.88
C PRO A 24 2.11 -2.36 -13.87
N TYR A 25 0.85 -1.92 -13.76
CA TYR A 25 -0.22 -2.30 -14.67
C TYR A 25 -0.10 -1.62 -16.04
N VAL A 26 0.39 -0.38 -16.07
CA VAL A 26 0.61 0.37 -17.32
C VAL A 26 1.75 -0.25 -18.15
N PHE A 27 2.78 -0.80 -17.51
CA PHE A 27 3.95 -1.36 -18.20
C PHE A 27 3.81 -2.84 -18.63
N GLY A 28 2.67 -3.49 -18.40
CA GLY A 28 2.32 -4.75 -19.08
C GLY A 28 3.24 -5.95 -18.81
N PHE A 29 3.70 -6.15 -17.57
CA PHE A 29 4.58 -7.27 -17.22
C PHE A 29 3.89 -8.66 -17.32
N PRO A 30 4.52 -9.69 -17.90
CA PRO A 30 4.02 -11.06 -17.84
C PRO A 30 4.08 -11.57 -16.39
N ARG A 31 3.01 -12.26 -15.93
CA ARG A 31 2.79 -12.66 -14.52
C ARG A 31 2.68 -11.46 -13.55
N ALA A 32 2.11 -10.34 -14.02
CA ALA A 32 1.90 -9.12 -13.24
C ALA A 32 1.36 -9.36 -11.82
N PHE A 33 0.41 -10.28 -11.63
CA PHE A 33 -0.19 -10.54 -10.32
C PHE A 33 0.82 -11.02 -9.25
N ASN A 34 1.65 -12.01 -9.56
CA ASN A 34 2.65 -12.52 -8.60
C ASN A 34 3.75 -11.48 -8.34
N THR A 35 4.20 -10.79 -9.39
CA THR A 35 5.22 -9.75 -9.27
C THR A 35 4.69 -8.56 -8.48
N SER A 36 3.44 -8.16 -8.69
CA SER A 36 2.77 -7.10 -7.92
C SER A 36 2.65 -7.47 -6.45
N ILE A 37 2.28 -8.71 -6.11
CA ILE A 37 2.22 -9.15 -4.71
C ILE A 37 3.60 -9.08 -4.04
N MET A 38 4.65 -9.57 -4.71
CA MET A 38 6.03 -9.51 -4.20
C MET A 38 6.49 -8.06 -4.00
N VAL A 39 6.25 -7.18 -4.97
CA VAL A 39 6.62 -5.77 -4.90
C VAL A 39 5.83 -5.04 -3.81
N THR A 40 4.53 -5.30 -3.68
CA THR A 40 3.69 -4.71 -2.62
C THR A 40 4.15 -5.18 -1.24
N GLY A 41 4.44 -6.46 -1.07
CA GLY A 41 4.98 -7.00 0.18
C GLY A 41 6.31 -6.35 0.57
N LEU A 42 7.25 -6.23 -0.39
CA LEU A 42 8.53 -5.56 -0.19
C LEU A 42 8.37 -4.07 0.10
N ALA A 43 7.44 -3.37 -0.56
CA ALA A 43 7.16 -1.97 -0.32
C ALA A 43 6.61 -1.74 1.10
N LEU A 44 5.62 -2.54 1.53
CA LEU A 44 5.06 -2.46 2.89
C LEU A 44 6.12 -2.77 3.95
N PHE A 45 6.93 -3.82 3.74
CA PHE A 45 8.02 -4.16 4.64
C PHE A 45 9.10 -3.08 4.70
N SER A 46 9.48 -2.50 3.55
CA SER A 46 10.49 -1.43 3.48
C SER A 46 10.01 -0.17 4.17
N VAL A 47 8.77 0.26 3.95
CA VAL A 47 8.19 1.43 4.63
C VAL A 47 8.07 1.19 6.14
N GLY A 48 7.63 0.00 6.55
CA GLY A 48 7.53 -0.38 7.96
C GLY A 48 8.89 -0.48 8.67
N SER A 49 9.91 -0.95 7.96
CA SER A 49 11.29 -1.05 8.46
C SER A 49 11.98 0.32 8.51
N LEU A 50 11.77 1.17 7.50
CA LEU A 50 12.34 2.52 7.45
C LEU A 50 11.78 3.40 8.57
N ARG A 51 10.46 3.29 8.85
CA ARG A 51 9.82 3.95 10.01
C ARG A 51 10.41 3.49 11.34
N ALA A 52 10.79 2.21 11.44
CA ALA A 52 11.38 1.65 12.65
C ALA A 52 12.78 2.21 12.96
N ILE A 53 13.59 2.43 11.92
CA ILE A 53 14.92 3.06 12.02
C ILE A 53 14.78 4.46 12.63
N ILE A 54 13.77 5.22 12.21
CA ILE A 54 13.48 6.57 12.74
C ILE A 54 12.98 6.52 14.20
N THR A 55 12.29 5.44 14.59
CA THR A 55 11.67 5.31 15.92
C THR A 55 12.57 4.58 16.94
N LYS A 56 13.80 4.17 16.59
CA LYS A 56 14.72 3.35 17.42
C LYS A 56 14.09 2.05 17.97
N LYS A 57 13.09 1.48 17.31
CA LYS A 57 12.50 0.17 17.64
C LYS A 57 13.07 -0.91 16.72
N ASN A 58 12.91 -2.19 17.10
CA ASN A 58 13.34 -3.33 16.27
C ASN A 58 12.67 -3.27 14.88
N TRP A 59 13.43 -2.78 13.90
CA TRP A 59 13.26 -2.84 12.45
C TRP A 59 12.46 -4.02 11.93
N LEU A 60 12.91 -5.25 12.21
CA LEU A 60 12.22 -6.46 11.78
C LEU A 60 10.79 -6.58 12.35
N LYS A 61 10.57 -6.23 13.62
CA LYS A 61 9.25 -6.31 14.26
C LYS A 61 8.27 -5.29 13.68
N SER A 62 8.72 -4.04 13.50
CA SER A 62 7.90 -2.96 12.94
C SER A 62 7.57 -3.19 11.46
N GLY A 63 8.51 -3.74 10.68
CA GLY A 63 8.27 -4.18 9.31
C GLY A 63 7.24 -5.31 9.23
N LEU A 64 7.35 -6.31 10.10
CA LEU A 64 6.41 -7.44 10.15
C LEU A 64 5.01 -7.02 10.62
N GLU A 65 4.91 -6.14 11.63
CA GLU A 65 3.64 -5.57 12.08
C GLU A 65 2.93 -4.84 10.94
N MET A 66 3.64 -3.99 10.19
CA MET A 66 3.04 -3.26 9.08
C MET A 66 2.66 -4.17 7.90
N LEU A 67 3.45 -5.21 7.62
CA LEU A 67 3.11 -6.22 6.62
C LEU A 67 1.87 -7.02 7.04
N ALA A 68 1.74 -7.39 8.31
CA ALA A 68 0.57 -8.10 8.84
C ALA A 68 -0.70 -7.25 8.74
N VAL A 69 -0.65 -5.98 9.13
CA VAL A 69 -1.79 -5.05 8.99
C VAL A 69 -2.18 -4.87 7.52
N GLY A 70 -1.20 -4.69 6.63
CA GLY A 70 -1.44 -4.59 5.19
C GLY A 70 -2.06 -5.87 4.60
N ALA A 71 -1.61 -7.05 5.03
CA ALA A 71 -2.16 -8.33 4.62
C ALA A 71 -3.63 -8.48 5.05
N ILE A 72 -3.96 -8.15 6.31
CA ILE A 72 -5.34 -8.18 6.82
C ILE A 72 -6.24 -7.25 5.99
N ALA A 73 -5.78 -6.02 5.71
CA ALA A 73 -6.53 -5.07 4.90
C ALA A 73 -6.74 -5.57 3.46
N ALA A 74 -5.71 -6.13 2.83
CA ALA A 74 -5.78 -6.69 1.49
C ALA A 74 -6.76 -7.89 1.43
N THR A 75 -6.72 -8.78 2.42
CA THR A 75 -7.66 -9.90 2.53
C THR A 75 -9.10 -9.38 2.69
N ALA A 76 -9.33 -8.38 3.55
CA ALA A 76 -10.66 -7.79 3.71
C ALA A 76 -11.19 -7.19 2.41
N ALA A 77 -10.37 -6.45 1.67
CA ALA A 77 -10.72 -5.90 0.36
C ALA A 77 -11.02 -6.99 -0.67
N PHE A 78 -10.21 -8.06 -0.72
CA PHE A 78 -10.42 -9.19 -1.64
C PHE A 78 -11.71 -9.95 -1.32
N VAL A 79 -11.96 -10.28 -0.04
CA VAL A 79 -13.19 -10.97 0.38
C VAL A 79 -14.42 -10.13 0.07
N THR A 80 -14.35 -8.82 0.31
CA THR A 80 -15.43 -7.89 -0.04
C THR A 80 -15.70 -7.91 -1.55
N GLY A 81 -14.65 -7.84 -2.38
CA GLY A 81 -14.79 -7.96 -3.83
C GLY A 81 -15.33 -9.32 -4.29
N TYR A 82 -14.88 -10.41 -3.66
CA TYR A 82 -15.35 -11.77 -3.94
C TYR A 82 -16.84 -11.94 -3.59
N LEU A 83 -17.27 -11.44 -2.44
CA LEU A 83 -18.67 -11.44 -2.02
C LEU A 83 -19.54 -10.70 -3.03
N ILE A 84 -19.15 -9.48 -3.41
CA ILE A 84 -19.87 -8.68 -4.42
C ILE A 84 -19.97 -9.42 -5.75
N ASN A 85 -18.88 -10.04 -6.21
CA ASN A 85 -18.89 -10.82 -7.45
C ASN A 85 -19.78 -12.07 -7.36
N ARG A 86 -19.91 -12.68 -6.18
CA ARG A 86 -20.74 -13.87 -5.94
C ARG A 86 -22.24 -13.54 -5.88
N THR A 87 -22.63 -12.33 -5.47
CA THR A 87 -24.05 -11.92 -5.40
C THR A 87 -24.58 -11.23 -6.65
N LEU A 88 -23.70 -10.71 -7.53
CA LEU A 88 -24.09 -10.02 -8.76
C LEU A 88 -24.06 -10.91 -10.03
N ILE A 89 -23.73 -12.19 -9.90
CA ILE A 89 -23.79 -13.24 -10.94
C ILE A 89 -24.73 -14.33 -10.43
#